data_AF-A0A4U3KJ35-F1
#
_entry.id   AF-A0A4U3KJ35-F1
#
_cell.length_a   1.000
_cell.length_b   1.000
_cell.length_c   1.000
_cell.angle_alpha   90.00
_cell.angle_beta   90.00
_cell.angle_gamma   90.00
#
_symmetry.space_group_name_H-M   'P 1'
#
loop_
_entity.id
_entity.type
_entity.pdbx_description
1 polymer ?
#
loop_
_entity_poly.entity_id
_entity_poly.type
_entity_poly.pdbx_seq_one_letter_code
_entity_poly.pdbx_strand_id
1 'polypeptide(L)'
;NQTGWMHNRLRMITASFLVKNLHIDWRWGEKYFQKMLIDYDAANNIGGWQWAASTGTDAVPYFRIFNPIIQSKKFDNDGQFIKKYVPELKQVPQKYIHQPNLMNEALQTQYHVHLGENYPKPIVDYASSKKQTLFLYEASKEIHQEMNNPRFQ
;
A
#
# COMPACT_ATOMS: atom_id res chain seq x y z
N ASN A 1 2.32 12.03 9.08
CA ASN A 1 3.30 12.99 9.63
C ASN A 1 2.76 14.38 9.96
N GLN A 2 1.54 14.77 9.56
CA GLN A 2 1.01 16.10 9.93
C GLN A 2 0.15 16.06 11.21
N THR A 3 -0.74 15.06 11.31
CA THR A 3 -1.77 14.99 12.35
C THR A 3 -1.47 13.97 13.44
N GLY A 4 -0.51 13.08 13.20
CA GLY A 4 -0.25 11.92 14.07
C GLY A 4 -1.38 10.89 14.10
N TRP A 5 -2.40 11.01 13.24
CA TRP A 5 -3.54 10.09 13.19
C TRP A 5 -3.81 9.65 11.77
N MET A 6 -4.22 8.39 11.61
CA MET A 6 -4.60 7.82 10.31
C MET A 6 -5.79 6.88 10.45
N HIS A 7 -6.82 7.08 9.63
CA HIS A 7 -7.98 6.20 9.60
C HIS A 7 -7.57 4.75 9.33
N ASN A 8 -8.24 3.78 9.99
CA ASN A 8 -7.86 2.38 9.93
C ASN A 8 -7.77 1.82 8.49
N ARG A 9 -8.68 2.23 7.60
CA ARG A 9 -8.62 1.83 6.17
C ARG A 9 -7.31 2.25 5.50
N LEU A 10 -6.81 3.45 5.79
CA LEU A 10 -5.56 3.94 5.23
C LEU A 10 -4.37 3.15 5.80
N ARG A 11 -4.40 2.82 7.11
CA ARG A 11 -3.41 1.90 7.73
C ARG A 11 -3.33 0.58 6.98
N MET A 12 -4.47 -0.04 6.69
CA MET A 12 -4.53 -1.31 5.94
C MET A 12 -3.97 -1.18 4.51
N ILE A 13 -4.31 -0.11 3.79
CA ILE A 13 -3.83 0.12 2.42
C ILE A 13 -2.31 0.36 2.42
N THR A 14 -1.81 1.21 3.32
CA THR A 14 -0.38 1.50 3.45
C THR A 14 0.40 0.24 3.82
N ALA A 15 -0.08 -0.54 4.79
CA ALA A 15 0.58 -1.77 5.22
C ALA A 15 0.59 -2.82 4.10
N SER A 16 -0.54 -3.02 3.42
CA SER A 16 -0.61 -3.93 2.27
C SER A 16 0.30 -3.48 1.14
N PHE A 17 0.39 -2.19 0.84
CA PHE A 17 1.25 -1.69 -0.23
C PHE A 17 2.73 -1.92 0.11
N LEU A 18 3.15 -1.59 1.34
CA LEU A 18 4.52 -1.83 1.81
C LEU A 18 4.93 -3.31 1.69
N VAL A 19 4.10 -4.20 2.20
CA VAL A 19 4.47 -5.63 2.29
C VAL A 19 4.22 -6.37 0.99
N LYS A 20 3.08 -6.13 0.33
CA LYS A 20 2.68 -6.90 -0.84
C LYS A 20 3.18 -6.29 -2.14
N ASN A 21 3.19 -4.97 -2.29
CA ASN A 21 3.63 -4.37 -3.55
C ASN A 21 5.13 -4.04 -3.58
N LEU A 22 5.71 -3.66 -2.43
CA LEU A 22 7.13 -3.33 -2.34
C LEU A 22 8.00 -4.46 -1.75
N HIS A 23 7.39 -5.54 -1.25
CA HIS A 23 8.07 -6.68 -0.61
C HIS A 23 9.01 -6.27 0.53
N ILE A 24 8.64 -5.22 1.27
CA ILE A 24 9.39 -4.75 2.44
C ILE A 24 8.87 -5.45 3.71
N ASP A 25 9.79 -5.80 4.61
CA ASP A 25 9.47 -6.40 5.91
C ASP A 25 8.56 -5.49 6.74
N TRP A 26 7.41 -6.04 7.16
CA TRP A 26 6.36 -5.32 7.88
C TRP A 26 6.84 -4.67 9.18
N ARG A 27 7.89 -5.23 9.83
CA ARG A 27 8.43 -4.70 11.09
C ARG A 27 8.99 -3.29 10.92
N TRP A 28 9.43 -2.93 9.72
CA TRP A 28 9.88 -1.56 9.41
C TRP A 28 8.72 -0.58 9.39
N GLY A 29 7.59 -1.00 8.82
CA GLY A 29 6.36 -0.22 8.81
C GLY A 29 5.76 -0.06 10.21
N GLU A 30 5.76 -1.13 11.00
CA GLU A 30 5.32 -1.12 12.40
C GLU A 30 6.15 -0.13 13.24
N LYS A 31 7.48 -0.23 13.18
CA LYS A 31 8.39 0.68 13.88
C LYS A 31 8.22 2.13 13.46
N TYR A 32 7.84 2.37 12.20
CA TYR A 32 7.52 3.72 11.74
C TYR A 32 6.20 4.22 12.33
N PHE A 33 5.17 3.39 12.32
CA PHE A 33 3.86 3.74 12.89
C PHE A 33 3.95 3.98 14.40
N GLN A 34 4.76 3.20 15.13
CA GLN A 34 5.06 3.42 16.54
C GLN A 34 5.57 4.84 16.84
N LYS A 35 6.39 5.38 15.96
CA LYS A 35 6.96 6.72 16.13
C LYS A 35 6.01 7.85 15.73
N MET A 36 5.05 7.57 14.84
CA MET A 36 4.28 8.61 14.15
C MET A 36 2.83 8.71 14.61
N LEU A 37 2.26 7.65 15.20
CA LEU A 37 0.84 7.61 15.57
C LEU A 37 0.65 7.96 17.04
N ILE A 38 -0.15 9.01 17.31
CA ILE A 38 -0.48 9.45 18.68
C ILE A 38 -1.39 8.45 19.40
N ASP A 39 -2.14 7.66 18.63
CA ASP A 39 -3.04 6.61 19.09
C ASP A 39 -2.39 5.22 18.92
N TYR A 40 -1.06 5.14 18.99
CA TYR A 40 -0.36 3.87 18.93
C TYR A 40 -0.72 3.00 20.13
N ASP A 41 -1.18 1.79 19.83
CA ASP A 41 -1.33 0.70 20.78
C ASP A 41 -0.64 -0.53 20.18
N ALA A 42 0.26 -1.15 20.93
CA ALA A 42 1.13 -2.21 20.41
C ALA A 42 0.33 -3.43 19.93
N ALA A 43 -0.70 -3.84 20.68
CA ALA A 43 -1.50 -5.01 20.33
C ALA A 43 -2.24 -4.78 19.00
N ASN A 44 -2.94 -3.65 18.88
CA ASN A 44 -3.68 -3.31 17.68
C ASN A 44 -2.77 -3.09 16.46
N ASN A 45 -1.66 -2.38 16.63
CA ASN A 45 -0.78 -2.06 15.50
C ASN A 45 0.01 -3.28 15.03
N ILE A 46 0.62 -4.05 15.93
CA ILE A 46 1.38 -5.25 15.55
C ILE A 46 0.43 -6.26 14.90
N GLY A 47 -0.75 -6.49 15.48
CA GLY A 47 -1.77 -7.36 14.90
C GLY A 47 -2.19 -6.92 13.50
N GLY A 48 -2.45 -5.62 13.30
CA GLY A 48 -2.80 -5.06 12.00
C GLY A 48 -1.70 -5.22 10.94
N TRP A 49 -0.43 -5.04 11.32
CA TRP A 49 0.71 -5.26 10.41
C TRP A 49 0.91 -6.73 10.07
N GLN A 50 0.80 -7.64 11.05
CA GLN A 50 0.87 -9.08 10.82
C GLN A 50 -0.26 -9.56 9.90
N TRP A 51 -1.48 -9.08 10.14
CA TRP A 51 -2.65 -9.35 9.31
C TRP A 51 -2.41 -8.91 7.85
N ALA A 52 -1.92 -7.69 7.64
CA ALA A 52 -1.60 -7.18 6.31
C ALA A 52 -0.46 -7.98 5.64
N ALA A 53 0.50 -8.46 6.42
CA ALA A 53 1.60 -9.31 5.96
C ALA A 53 1.18 -10.75 5.67
N SER A 54 -0.03 -11.17 6.07
CA SER A 54 -0.49 -12.57 6.04
C SER A 54 0.38 -13.49 6.92
N THR A 55 0.75 -12.99 8.10
CA THR A 55 1.53 -13.71 9.12
C THR A 55 0.77 -13.70 10.44
N GLY A 56 1.15 -14.57 11.38
CA GLY A 56 0.57 -14.59 12.72
C GLY A 56 -0.73 -15.41 12.83
N THR A 57 -1.43 -15.20 13.94
CA THR A 57 -2.54 -16.06 14.41
C THR A 57 -3.88 -15.84 13.71
N ASP A 58 -4.08 -14.69 13.07
CA ASP A 58 -5.35 -14.32 12.43
C ASP A 58 -5.15 -13.90 10.97
N ALA A 59 -4.36 -14.68 10.22
CA ALA A 59 -4.25 -14.47 8.78
C ALA A 59 -5.59 -14.82 8.12
N VAL A 60 -6.09 -13.94 7.24
CA VAL A 60 -7.28 -14.20 6.44
C VAL A 60 -7.17 -15.54 5.68
N PRO A 61 -8.27 -16.29 5.51
CA PRO A 61 -8.25 -17.61 4.86
C PRO A 61 -7.91 -17.55 3.36
N TYR A 62 -7.78 -16.35 2.79
CA TYR A 62 -7.37 -16.13 1.40
C TYR A 62 -6.31 -15.03 1.32
N PHE A 63 -5.36 -15.19 0.40
CA PHE A 63 -4.28 -14.22 0.20
C PHE A 63 -4.80 -12.93 -0.45
N ARG A 64 -4.88 -11.87 0.35
CA ARG A 64 -5.45 -10.58 -0.08
C ARG A 64 -4.37 -9.56 -0.39
N ILE A 65 -4.45 -8.95 -1.56
CA ILE A 65 -3.65 -7.79 -1.96
C ILE A 65 -4.62 -6.63 -2.22
N PHE A 66 -4.45 -5.52 -1.50
CA PHE A 66 -5.25 -4.32 -1.75
C PHE A 66 -4.79 -3.62 -3.01
N ASN A 67 -5.72 -3.22 -3.88
CA ASN A 67 -5.44 -2.31 -4.99
C ASN A 67 -5.58 -0.86 -4.51
N PRO A 68 -4.50 -0.08 -4.36
CA PRO A 68 -4.56 1.28 -3.83
C PRO A 68 -5.45 2.20 -4.67
N ILE A 69 -5.45 2.03 -6.00
CA ILE A 69 -6.22 2.85 -6.94
C ILE A 69 -7.72 2.60 -6.77
N ILE A 70 -8.14 1.34 -6.69
CA ILE A 70 -9.55 0.99 -6.49
C ILE A 70 -10.02 1.43 -5.09
N GLN A 71 -9.20 1.23 -4.06
CA GLN A 71 -9.55 1.69 -2.72
C GLN A 71 -9.69 3.22 -2.67
N SER A 72 -8.75 3.94 -3.30
CA SER A 72 -8.78 5.40 -3.37
C SER A 72 -10.05 5.90 -4.07
N LYS A 73 -10.40 5.38 -5.26
CA LYS A 73 -11.65 5.74 -5.95
C LYS A 73 -12.90 5.43 -5.13
N LYS A 74 -12.91 4.29 -4.42
CA LYS A 74 -14.07 3.85 -3.64
C LYS A 74 -14.34 4.76 -2.44
N PHE A 75 -13.30 5.24 -1.76
CA PHE A 75 -13.42 5.96 -0.49
C PHE A 75 -13.15 7.46 -0.59
N ASP A 76 -12.60 7.92 -1.71
CA ASP A 76 -12.29 9.33 -2.00
C ASP A 76 -12.64 9.65 -3.46
N ASN A 77 -13.88 9.37 -3.90
CA ASN A 77 -14.27 9.43 -5.31
C ASN A 77 -13.91 10.75 -6.01
N ASP A 78 -14.00 11.88 -5.30
CA ASP A 78 -13.71 13.21 -5.84
C ASP A 78 -12.26 13.66 -5.61
N GLY A 79 -11.45 12.82 -4.97
CA GLY A 79 -10.05 13.08 -4.66
C GLY A 79 -9.82 14.15 -3.59
N GLN A 80 -10.83 14.50 -2.80
CA GLN A 80 -10.74 15.60 -1.82
C GLN A 80 -9.73 15.29 -0.72
N PHE A 81 -9.67 14.02 -0.28
CA PHE A 81 -8.66 13.60 0.69
C PHE A 81 -7.25 13.74 0.09
N ILE A 82 -7.05 13.26 -1.15
CA ILE A 82 -5.76 13.41 -1.83
C ILE A 82 -5.39 14.89 -1.95
N LYS A 83 -6.28 15.73 -2.48
CA LYS A 83 -6.00 17.17 -2.68
C LYS A 83 -5.70 17.92 -1.37
N LYS A 84 -6.23 17.45 -0.25
CA LYS A 84 -5.95 18.02 1.07
C LYS A 84 -4.52 17.71 1.54
N TYR A 85 -4.06 16.47 1.37
CA TYR A 85 -2.77 16.01 1.91
C TYR A 85 -1.63 16.02 0.89
N VAL A 86 -1.95 16.18 -0.39
CA VAL A 86 -1.05 16.16 -1.55
C VAL A 86 -1.36 17.44 -2.36
N PRO A 87 -0.90 18.62 -1.89
CA PRO A 87 -1.24 19.94 -2.44
C PRO A 87 -0.77 20.19 -3.89
N GLU A 88 0.27 19.50 -4.32
CA GLU A 88 0.80 19.41 -5.69
C GLU A 88 -0.29 18.94 -6.66
N LEU A 89 -1.17 18.04 -6.20
CA LEU A 89 -2.28 17.51 -7.01
C LEU A 89 -3.59 18.30 -6.86
N LYS A 90 -3.60 19.42 -6.14
CA LYS A 90 -4.83 20.16 -5.82
C LYS A 90 -5.66 20.56 -7.06
N GLN A 91 -4.98 20.94 -8.14
CA GLN A 91 -5.61 21.36 -9.40
C GLN A 91 -5.93 20.20 -10.36
N VAL A 92 -5.47 18.99 -10.06
CA VAL A 92 -5.69 17.83 -10.93
C VAL A 92 -7.20 17.48 -10.94
N PRO A 93 -7.82 17.28 -12.11
CA PRO A 93 -9.23 16.94 -12.19
C PRO A 93 -9.48 15.52 -11.69
N GLN A 94 -10.71 15.25 -11.25
CA GLN A 94 -11.12 13.96 -10.68
C GLN A 94 -10.78 12.76 -11.56
N LYS A 95 -10.83 12.92 -12.89
CA LYS A 95 -10.46 11.88 -13.86
C LYS A 95 -9.04 11.34 -13.65
N TYR A 96 -8.10 12.18 -13.21
CA TYR A 96 -6.68 11.86 -13.10
C TYR A 96 -6.17 11.83 -11.65
N ILE A 97 -6.92 12.33 -10.67
CA ILE A 97 -6.44 12.48 -9.28
C ILE A 97 -5.94 11.18 -8.65
N HIS A 98 -6.56 10.05 -9.00
CA HIS A 98 -6.18 8.71 -8.49
C HIS A 98 -5.04 8.05 -9.26
N GLN A 99 -4.76 8.52 -10.48
CA GLN A 99 -3.71 8.00 -11.37
C GLN A 99 -3.12 9.16 -12.20
N PRO A 100 -2.32 10.06 -11.59
CA PRO A 100 -1.74 11.22 -12.28
C PRO A 100 -0.85 10.82 -13.46
N ASN A 101 -0.29 9.60 -13.43
CA ASN A 101 0.51 9.01 -14.50
C ASN A 101 -0.24 8.77 -15.82
N LEU A 102 -1.57 8.92 -15.84
CA LEU A 102 -2.37 8.86 -17.08
C LEU A 102 -2.49 10.23 -17.79
N MET A 103 -1.97 11.30 -17.20
CA MET A 103 -1.91 12.62 -17.85
C MET A 103 -0.78 12.64 -18.89
N ASN A 104 -1.10 13.07 -20.11
CA ASN A 104 -0.09 13.37 -21.12
C ASN A 104 0.67 14.68 -20.77
N GLU A 105 1.73 15.00 -21.51
CA GLU A 105 2.58 16.16 -21.26
C GLU A 105 1.82 17.51 -21.29
N ALA A 106 0.83 17.63 -22.17
CA ALA A 106 0.00 18.83 -22.27
C ALA A 106 -0.83 19.04 -20.98
N LEU A 107 -1.46 17.97 -20.46
CA LEU A 107 -2.22 18.02 -19.20
C LEU A 107 -1.30 18.24 -18.00
N GLN A 108 -0.12 17.62 -17.98
CA GLN A 108 0.88 17.83 -16.93
C GLN A 108 1.32 19.30 -16.87
N THR A 109 1.60 19.91 -18.01
CA THR A 109 1.90 21.35 -18.12
C THR A 109 0.73 22.21 -17.67
N GLN A 110 -0.49 21.88 -18.13
CA GLN A 110 -1.71 22.63 -17.81
C GLN A 110 -2.01 22.67 -16.30
N TYR A 111 -1.79 21.57 -15.59
CA TYR A 111 -2.06 21.47 -14.15
C TYR A 111 -0.80 21.64 -13.28
N HIS A 112 0.35 21.94 -13.90
CA HIS A 112 1.64 22.10 -13.24
C HIS A 112 2.07 20.88 -12.41
N VAL A 113 1.83 19.66 -12.93
CA VAL A 113 2.23 18.39 -12.30
C VAL A 113 3.11 17.61 -13.27
N HIS A 114 4.43 17.76 -13.15
CA HIS A 114 5.45 17.10 -13.97
C HIS A 114 5.98 15.85 -13.26
N LEU A 115 5.70 14.69 -13.86
CA LEU A 115 6.04 13.40 -13.27
C LEU A 115 7.54 13.12 -13.29
N GLY A 116 8.12 12.91 -12.11
CA GLY A 116 9.55 12.74 -11.89
C GLY A 116 10.27 14.02 -11.46
N GLU A 117 9.58 15.15 -11.48
CA GLU A 117 10.14 16.45 -11.05
C GLU A 117 9.45 16.93 -9.78
N ASN A 118 8.19 17.38 -9.91
CA ASN A 118 7.43 17.93 -8.78
C ASN A 118 6.43 16.93 -8.18
N TYR A 119 6.19 15.82 -8.87
CA TYR A 119 5.43 14.68 -8.36
C TYR A 119 6.07 13.37 -8.82
N PRO A 120 6.30 12.38 -7.95
CA PRO A 120 7.05 11.20 -8.33
C PRO A 120 6.28 10.32 -9.33
N LYS A 121 7.03 9.61 -10.18
CA LYS A 121 6.49 8.49 -10.95
C LYS A 121 6.12 7.34 -10.00
N PRO A 122 5.12 6.51 -10.31
CA PRO A 122 4.82 5.33 -9.50
C PRO A 122 6.08 4.47 -9.32
N ILE A 123 6.42 4.16 -8.06
CA ILE A 123 7.61 3.35 -7.74
C ILE A 123 7.48 1.91 -8.25
N VAL A 124 6.25 1.42 -8.42
CA VAL A 124 5.97 0.07 -8.89
C VAL A 124 4.67 0.06 -9.70
N ASP A 125 4.61 -0.78 -10.73
CA ASP A 125 3.36 -1.11 -11.41
C ASP A 125 2.53 -2.09 -10.56
N TYR A 126 1.26 -1.75 -10.32
CA TYR A 126 0.39 -2.55 -9.45
C TYR A 126 0.11 -3.94 -10.04
N ALA A 127 -0.16 -4.04 -11.35
CA ALA A 127 -0.51 -5.32 -11.96
C ALA A 127 0.65 -6.30 -11.92
N SER A 128 1.85 -5.81 -12.24
CA SER A 128 3.09 -6.58 -12.24
C SER A 128 3.48 -6.99 -10.82
N SER A 129 3.46 -6.06 -9.85
CA SER A 129 3.77 -6.39 -8.45
C SER A 129 2.77 -7.38 -7.86
N LYS A 130 1.47 -7.26 -8.17
CA LYS A 130 0.46 -8.24 -7.75
C LYS A 130 0.78 -9.63 -8.29
N LYS A 131 1.13 -9.76 -9.58
CA LYS A 131 1.50 -11.04 -10.19
C LYS A 131 2.73 -11.64 -9.52
N GLN A 132 3.78 -10.84 -9.30
CA GLN A 132 4.99 -11.28 -8.61
C GLN A 132 4.68 -11.75 -7.19
N THR A 133 3.83 -11.02 -6.46
CA THR A 133 3.45 -11.38 -5.09
C THR A 133 2.70 -12.70 -5.02
N LEU A 134 1.78 -12.94 -5.95
CA LEU A 134 1.07 -14.22 -6.03
C LEU A 134 2.03 -15.36 -6.35
N PHE A 135 2.96 -15.15 -7.27
CA PHE A 135 4.01 -16.12 -7.58
C PHE A 135 4.87 -16.46 -6.35
N LEU A 136 5.39 -15.45 -5.65
CA LEU A 136 6.20 -15.65 -4.44
C LEU A 136 5.41 -16.35 -3.33
N TYR A 137 4.13 -16.02 -3.19
CA TYR A 137 3.26 -16.64 -2.21
C TYR A 137 3.04 -18.13 -2.50
N GLU A 138 2.76 -18.52 -3.75
CA GLU A 138 2.64 -19.93 -4.11
C GLU A 138 3.96 -20.69 -3.88
N ALA A 139 5.10 -20.14 -4.31
CA ALA A 139 6.41 -20.73 -4.07
C ALA A 139 6.71 -20.91 -2.56
N SER A 140 6.25 -19.98 -1.71
CA SER A 140 6.43 -20.10 -0.26
C SER A 140 5.67 -21.29 0.35
N LYS A 141 4.54 -21.70 -0.25
CA LYS A 141 3.79 -22.87 0.21
C LYS A 141 4.53 -24.16 -0.11
N GLU A 142 5.15 -24.24 -1.28
CA GLU A 142 5.97 -25.38 -1.70
C GLU A 142 7.14 -25.57 -0.73
N ILE A 143 7.89 -24.50 -0.46
CA ILE A 143 8.99 -24.50 0.52
C ILE A 143 8.50 -24.94 1.90
N HIS A 144 7.36 -24.40 2.37
CA HIS A 144 6.81 -24.77 3.66
C HIS A 144 6.42 -26.25 3.75
N GLN A 145 5.88 -26.81 2.66
CA GLN A 145 5.55 -28.25 2.58
C GLN A 145 6.82 -29.11 2.60
N GLU A 146 7.87 -28.70 1.89
CA GLU A 146 9.16 -29.39 1.90
C GLU A 146 9.81 -29.39 3.29
N MET A 147 9.86 -28.24 3.97
CA MET A 147 10.44 -28.10 5.32
C MET A 147 9.70 -28.94 6.38
N ASN A 148 8.40 -29.17 6.18
CA ASN A 148 7.56 -29.95 7.09
C ASN A 148 7.38 -31.41 6.64
N ASN A 149 8.13 -31.85 5.62
CA ASN A 149 8.06 -33.23 5.17
C ASN A 149 8.83 -34.14 6.15
N PRO A 150 8.15 -35.07 6.84
CA PRO A 150 8.76 -35.94 7.83
C PRO A 150 9.77 -36.95 7.25
N ARG A 151 9.95 -37.03 5.92
CA ARG A 151 11.03 -37.83 5.30
C ARG A 151 12.42 -37.20 5.40
N PHE A 152 12.52 -35.91 5.72
CA PHE A 152 13.78 -35.16 5.77
C PHE A 152 14.10 -34.62 7.18
N GLN A 153 13.34 -35.03 8.20
CA GLN A 153 13.63 -34.84 9.63
C GLN A 153 14.09 -36.18 10.23
#